data_AF-A0A2M9P7K1-F1
#
_entry.id   AF-A0A2M9P7K1-F1
#
_cell.length_a   1.000
_cell.length_b   1.000
_cell.length_c   1.000
_cell.angle_alpha   90.00
_cell.angle_beta   90.00
_cell.angle_gamma   90.00
#
_symmetry.space_group_name_H-M   'P 1'
#
loop_
_entity.id
_entity.type
_entity.pdbx_description
1 polymer ?
#
loop_
_entity_poly.entity_id
_entity_poly.type
_entity_poly.pdbx_seq_one_letter_code
_entity_poly.pdbx_strand_id
1 'polypeptide(L)'
;RRVVVVLRQRKGRTLPFVVKQEADGVEIIRQRVALGTVLHADEGTHWDNVEAAYDTFRINHSLAYSLDGACTNQAESYFSRLRRAVVGQHHHVSKQYLHQYATEAAWREDNRRSDNKAQHVAVLGAALHSPVSRNWKGYWQRAA
;
A
#
# COMPACT_ATOMS: atom_id res chain seq x y z
N ARG A 1 -8.47 3.23 -16.10
CA ARG A 1 -7.53 2.33 -15.40
C ARG A 1 -7.40 2.82 -13.94
N ARG A 2 -7.11 1.94 -12.98
CA ARG A 2 -6.79 2.33 -11.58
C ARG A 2 -5.39 1.80 -11.28
N VAL A 3 -4.64 2.54 -10.47
CA VAL A 3 -3.27 2.18 -10.06
C VAL A 3 -3.23 2.18 -8.54
N VAL A 4 -2.44 1.29 -7.96
CA VAL A 4 -2.17 1.27 -6.52
C VAL A 4 -0.80 1.91 -6.31
N VAL A 5 -0.75 3.00 -5.56
CA VAL A 5 0.49 3.60 -5.03
C VAL A 5 0.61 3.19 -3.57
N VAL A 6 1.82 2.96 -3.08
CA VAL A 6 2.05 2.57 -1.68
C VAL A 6 3.10 3.46 -1.03
N LEU A 7 2.80 3.95 0.16
CA LEU A 7 3.78 4.56 1.05
C LEU A 7 4.11 3.54 2.13
N ARG A 8 5.39 3.17 2.25
CA ARG A 8 5.81 2.15 3.21
C ARG A 8 6.92 2.65 4.11
N GLN A 9 6.62 2.70 5.40
CA GLN A 9 7.57 3.13 6.43
C GLN A 9 8.46 1.95 6.86
N ARG A 10 9.77 2.18 6.94
CA ARG A 10 10.71 1.17 7.47
C ARG A 10 10.34 0.84 8.92
N LYS A 11 10.16 -0.46 9.22
CA LYS A 11 9.70 -0.97 10.53
C LYS A 11 8.36 -0.37 11.00
N GLY A 12 7.58 0.16 10.06
CA GLY A 12 6.30 0.82 10.35
C GLY A 12 5.19 0.28 9.46
N ARG A 13 4.24 1.16 9.16
CA ARG A 13 3.01 0.82 8.44
C ARG A 13 3.19 0.87 6.92
N THR A 14 2.37 0.09 6.23
CA THR A 14 2.17 0.13 4.79
C THR A 14 0.82 0.81 4.50
N LEU A 15 0.84 1.89 3.72
CA LEU A 15 -0.33 2.69 3.38
C LEU A 15 -0.57 2.67 1.87
N PRO A 16 -1.51 1.84 1.38
CA PRO A 16 -1.85 1.79 -0.03
C PRO A 16 -2.95 2.76 -0.39
N PHE A 17 -2.87 3.31 -1.61
CA PHE A 17 -3.82 4.27 -2.16
C PHE A 17 -4.20 3.87 -3.58
N VAL A 18 -5.49 3.91 -3.89
CA VAL A 18 -6.00 3.65 -5.24
C VAL A 18 -6.23 4.96 -5.97
N VAL A 19 -5.44 5.20 -7.01
CA VAL A 19 -5.41 6.45 -7.77
C VAL A 19 -5.69 6.21 -9.25
N LYS A 20 -5.82 7.28 -10.04
CA LYS A 20 -5.99 7.17 -11.50
C LYS A 20 -4.63 6.95 -12.17
N GLN A 21 -3.62 7.68 -11.71
CA GLN A 21 -2.28 7.71 -12.26
C GLN A 21 -1.25 7.65 -11.13
N GLU A 22 -0.06 7.13 -11.41
CA GLU A 22 1.00 7.02 -10.39
C GLU A 22 1.46 8.38 -9.88
N ALA A 23 1.50 9.39 -10.76
CA ALA A 23 1.81 10.78 -10.43
C ALA A 23 0.86 11.40 -9.40
N ASP A 24 -0.38 10.89 -9.26
CA ASP A 24 -1.30 11.32 -8.20
C ASP A 24 -0.73 11.02 -6.80
N GLY A 25 0.26 10.12 -6.70
CA GLY A 25 0.97 9.78 -5.47
C GLY A 25 1.78 10.93 -4.86
N VAL A 26 2.20 11.91 -5.66
CA VAL A 26 2.98 13.07 -5.17
C VAL A 26 2.19 13.87 -4.14
N GLU A 27 0.91 14.13 -4.41
CA GLU A 27 0.05 14.86 -3.48
C GLU A 27 -0.22 14.05 -2.21
N ILE A 28 -0.33 12.73 -2.34
CA ILE A 28 -0.49 11.83 -1.18
C ILE A 28 0.75 11.88 -0.29
N ILE A 29 1.95 11.89 -0.87
CA ILE A 29 3.21 12.04 -0.11
C ILE A 29 3.18 13.35 0.68
N ARG A 30 2.87 14.47 0.04
CA ARG A 30 2.81 15.79 0.69
C ARG A 30 1.84 15.83 1.87
N GLN A 31 0.71 15.14 1.78
CA GLN A 31 -0.30 15.11 2.83
C GLN A 31 0.01 14.12 3.97
N ARG A 32 0.85 13.11 3.73
CA ARG A 32 1.01 11.96 4.64
C ARG A 32 2.42 11.79 5.20
N VAL A 33 3.41 12.42 4.58
CA VAL A 33 4.83 12.28 4.94
C VAL A 33 5.32 13.59 5.52
N ALA A 34 5.84 13.53 6.75
CA ALA A 34 6.40 14.69 7.42
C ALA A 34 7.66 15.20 6.69
N LEU A 35 7.80 16.52 6.61
CA LEU A 35 9.01 17.16 6.07
C LEU A 35 10.26 16.68 6.83
N GLY A 36 11.39 16.59 6.14
CA GLY A 36 12.63 16.01 6.67
C GLY A 36 12.67 14.48 6.70
N THR A 37 11.63 13.80 6.20
CA THR A 37 11.68 12.34 6.00
C THR A 37 12.52 12.01 4.78
N VAL A 38 13.40 11.02 4.92
CA VAL A 38 14.14 10.44 3.79
C VAL A 38 13.24 9.48 3.03
N LEU A 39 13.06 9.72 1.73
CA LEU A 39 12.28 8.90 0.82
C LEU A 39 13.18 8.02 -0.05
N HIS A 40 12.63 6.88 -0.46
CA HIS A 40 13.25 6.02 -1.47
C HIS A 40 12.24 5.77 -2.58
N ALA A 41 12.63 6.04 -3.82
CA ALA A 41 11.78 5.89 -5.01
C ALA A 41 12.59 5.31 -6.19
N ASP A 42 11.89 4.82 -7.21
CA ASP A 42 12.52 4.44 -8.48
C ASP A 42 12.78 5.67 -9.36
N GLU A 43 13.23 5.47 -10.59
CA GLU A 43 13.51 6.55 -11.56
C GLU A 43 12.27 7.16 -12.22
N GLY A 44 11.06 6.92 -11.72
CA GLY A 44 9.86 7.56 -12.26
C GLY A 44 9.92 9.09 -12.20
N THR A 45 9.81 9.77 -13.36
CA THR A 45 9.96 11.24 -13.48
C THR A 45 8.96 12.04 -12.64
N HIS A 46 7.83 11.45 -12.27
CA HIS A 46 6.84 12.10 -11.42
C HIS A 46 7.34 12.30 -9.97
N TRP A 47 8.36 11.54 -9.54
CA TRP A 47 8.98 11.70 -8.22
C TRP A 47 9.95 12.89 -8.14
N ASP A 48 10.28 13.55 -9.25
CA ASP A 48 11.18 14.72 -9.25
C ASP A 48 10.57 15.88 -8.43
N ASN A 49 9.24 15.99 -8.44
CA ASN A 49 8.50 16.96 -7.61
C ASN A 49 8.54 16.66 -6.10
N VAL A 50 8.87 15.42 -5.73
CA VAL A 50 9.05 14.98 -4.35
C VAL A 50 10.47 15.29 -3.89
N GLU A 51 11.45 15.07 -4.74
CA GLU A 51 12.87 15.37 -4.48
C GLU A 51 13.11 16.85 -4.17
N ALA A 52 12.30 17.75 -4.73
CA ALA A 52 12.32 19.17 -4.38
C ALA A 52 11.96 19.48 -2.91
N ALA A 53 11.27 18.58 -2.21
CA ALA A 53 10.77 18.81 -0.84
C ALA A 53 11.29 17.80 0.20
N TYR A 54 11.89 16.70 -0.24
CA TYR A 54 12.35 15.60 0.62
C TYR A 54 13.71 15.09 0.16
N ASP A 55 14.58 14.77 1.11
CA ASP A 55 15.79 13.99 0.84
C ASP A 55 15.37 12.65 0.23
N THR A 56 15.75 12.40 -1.03
CA THR A 56 15.23 11.28 -1.79
C THR A 56 16.37 10.46 -2.38
N PHE A 57 16.38 9.16 -2.10
CA PHE A 57 17.24 8.20 -2.78
C PHE A 57 16.50 7.59 -3.97
N ARG A 58 17.08 7.71 -5.16
CA ARG A 58 16.56 7.13 -6.41
C ARG A 58 17.30 5.83 -6.75
N ILE A 59 16.59 4.81 -7.23
CA ILE A 59 17.20 3.53 -7.66
C ILE A 59 16.81 3.17 -9.09
N ASN A 60 17.82 2.88 -9.92
CA ASN A 60 17.66 2.32 -11.26
C ASN A 60 17.69 0.79 -11.21
N HIS A 61 16.54 0.16 -11.30
CA HIS A 61 16.44 -1.32 -11.26
C HIS A 61 17.00 -2.03 -12.47
N SER A 62 17.30 -1.32 -13.56
CA SER A 62 18.01 -1.91 -14.71
C SER A 62 19.51 -2.07 -14.44
N LEU A 63 20.05 -1.31 -13.48
CA LEU A 63 21.47 -1.28 -13.16
C LEU A 63 21.78 -1.99 -11.84
N ALA A 64 20.92 -1.83 -10.83
CA ALA A 64 21.15 -2.38 -9.51
C ALA A 64 19.84 -2.70 -8.77
N TYR A 65 19.85 -3.76 -7.97
CA TYR A 65 18.76 -4.07 -7.04
C TYR A 65 18.75 -3.15 -5.80
N SER A 66 19.93 -2.69 -5.40
CA SER A 66 20.14 -1.70 -4.34
C SER A 66 21.51 -1.07 -4.57
N LEU A 67 21.64 0.24 -4.34
CA LEU A 67 22.89 0.97 -4.51
C LEU A 67 23.00 2.07 -3.47
N ASP A 68 24.09 2.11 -2.70
CA ASP A 68 24.37 3.17 -1.72
C ASP A 68 23.21 3.51 -0.77
N GLY A 69 22.47 2.47 -0.35
CA GLY A 69 21.29 2.59 0.52
C GLY A 69 19.98 2.88 -0.21
N ALA A 70 20.00 3.26 -1.49
CA ALA A 70 18.83 3.42 -2.33
C ALA A 70 18.22 2.06 -2.71
N CYS A 71 16.94 1.84 -2.37
CA CYS A 71 16.15 0.70 -2.82
C CYS A 71 14.65 0.91 -2.57
N THR A 72 13.80 0.27 -3.38
CA THR A 72 12.33 0.25 -3.21
C THR A 72 11.80 -1.12 -2.78
N ASN A 73 12.70 -2.00 -2.31
CA ASN A 73 12.43 -3.41 -1.99
C ASN A 73 11.23 -3.63 -1.06
N GLN A 74 10.99 -2.70 -0.13
CA GLN A 74 9.83 -2.78 0.76
C GLN A 74 8.52 -2.55 -0.01
N ALA A 75 8.45 -1.53 -0.88
CA ALA A 75 7.27 -1.30 -1.71
C ALA A 75 7.04 -2.48 -2.67
N GLU A 76 8.10 -2.99 -3.30
CA GLU A 76 8.04 -4.15 -4.21
C GLU A 76 7.59 -5.43 -3.51
N SER A 77 8.05 -5.65 -2.27
CA SER A 77 7.61 -6.80 -1.47
C SER A 77 6.10 -6.76 -1.23
N TYR A 78 5.54 -5.58 -0.92
CA TYR A 78 4.09 -5.38 -0.80
C TYR A 78 3.38 -5.66 -2.13
N PHE A 79 3.86 -5.09 -3.24
CA PHE A 79 3.25 -5.31 -4.56
C PHE A 79 3.28 -6.77 -4.97
N SER A 80 4.36 -7.49 -4.64
CA SER A 80 4.48 -8.92 -4.90
C SER A 80 3.38 -9.71 -4.18
N ARG A 81 3.09 -9.38 -2.92
CA ARG A 81 1.98 -10.01 -2.17
C ARG A 81 0.61 -9.66 -2.72
N LEU A 82 0.36 -8.39 -3.03
CA LEU A 82 -0.90 -7.97 -3.60
C LEU A 82 -1.17 -8.71 -4.92
N ARG A 83 -0.19 -8.74 -5.83
CA ARG A 83 -0.30 -9.48 -7.11
C ARG A 83 -0.55 -10.96 -6.90
N ARG A 84 0.16 -11.61 -5.96
CA ARG A 84 -0.07 -13.02 -5.62
C ARG A 84 -1.47 -13.28 -5.06
N ALA A 85 -2.02 -12.37 -4.26
CA ALA A 85 -3.41 -12.46 -3.79
C ALA A 85 -4.42 -12.35 -4.94
N VAL A 86 -4.20 -11.41 -5.88
CA VAL A 86 -5.04 -11.28 -7.08
C VAL A 86 -5.02 -12.55 -7.94
N VAL A 87 -3.86 -13.16 -8.12
CA VAL A 87 -3.71 -14.35 -8.99
C VAL A 87 -4.21 -15.63 -8.31
N GLY A 88 -3.97 -15.79 -7.01
CA GLY A 88 -4.12 -17.09 -6.35
C GLY A 88 -5.15 -17.18 -5.22
N GLN A 89 -5.65 -16.06 -4.71
CA GLN A 89 -6.56 -16.07 -3.54
C GLN A 89 -7.98 -15.61 -3.90
N HIS A 90 -8.11 -14.68 -4.83
CA HIS A 90 -9.41 -14.10 -5.19
C HIS A 90 -9.82 -14.53 -6.60
N HIS A 91 -11.08 -14.96 -6.75
CA HIS A 91 -11.65 -15.28 -8.06
C HIS A 91 -11.76 -14.03 -8.96
N HIS A 92 -12.11 -12.88 -8.38
CA HIS A 92 -12.20 -11.61 -9.10
C HIS A 92 -11.88 -10.43 -8.17
N VAL A 93 -11.10 -9.47 -8.69
CA VAL A 93 -10.79 -8.21 -8.02
C VAL A 93 -11.36 -7.07 -8.84
N SER A 94 -12.44 -6.47 -8.35
CA SER A 94 -13.09 -5.35 -9.04
C SER A 94 -12.39 -4.02 -8.71
N LYS A 95 -12.46 -3.07 -9.64
CA LYS A 95 -11.91 -1.71 -9.43
C LYS A 95 -12.61 -0.98 -8.27
N GLN A 96 -13.88 -1.28 -8.01
CA GLN A 96 -14.67 -0.68 -6.93
C GLN A 96 -14.11 -1.04 -5.55
N TYR A 97 -13.69 -2.29 -5.37
CA TYR A 97 -13.21 -2.82 -4.09
C TYR A 97 -11.69 -2.91 -4.00
N LEU A 98 -10.96 -2.49 -5.05
CA LEU A 98 -9.49 -2.58 -5.09
C LEU A 98 -8.81 -1.98 -3.85
N HIS A 99 -9.37 -0.91 -3.28
CA HIS A 99 -8.83 -0.28 -2.07
C HIS A 99 -8.89 -1.20 -0.85
N GLN A 100 -9.90 -2.06 -0.74
CA GLN A 100 -10.05 -3.01 0.36
C GLN A 100 -9.04 -4.14 0.24
N TYR A 101 -8.89 -4.71 -0.97
CA TYR A 101 -7.86 -5.72 -1.24
C TYR A 101 -6.45 -5.18 -1.01
N ALA A 102 -6.17 -3.96 -1.46
CA ALA A 102 -4.89 -3.30 -1.22
C ALA A 102 -4.64 -3.09 0.28
N THR A 103 -5.65 -2.63 1.02
CA THR A 103 -5.56 -2.43 2.48
C THR A 103 -5.36 -3.75 3.23
N GLU A 104 -6.04 -4.82 2.83
CA GLU A 104 -5.86 -6.16 3.39
C GLU A 104 -4.41 -6.65 3.16
N ALA A 105 -3.92 -6.53 1.92
CA ALA A 105 -2.54 -6.91 1.58
C ALA A 105 -1.51 -6.12 2.41
N ALA A 106 -1.77 -4.83 2.67
CA ALA A 106 -0.91 -4.00 3.50
C ALA A 106 -0.91 -4.46 4.96
N TRP A 107 -2.09 -4.74 5.53
CA TRP A 107 -2.20 -5.28 6.88
C TRP A 107 -1.45 -6.62 7.02
N ARG A 108 -1.60 -7.52 6.04
CA ARG A 108 -0.87 -8.80 6.02
C ARG A 108 0.63 -8.62 5.88
N GLU A 109 1.08 -7.65 5.09
CA GLU A 109 2.51 -7.33 4.94
C GLU A 109 3.11 -6.80 6.25
N ASP A 110 2.40 -5.91 6.94
CA ASP A 110 2.82 -5.34 8.22
C ASP A 110 2.86 -6.41 9.32
N ASN A 111 1.92 -7.36 9.30
CA ASN A 111 1.79 -8.43 10.31
C ASN A 111 2.47 -9.75 9.92
N ARG A 112 3.23 -9.80 8.81
CA ARG A 112 3.81 -11.05 8.26
C ARG A 112 4.76 -11.80 9.19
N ARG A 113 5.23 -11.16 10.26
CA ARG A 113 6.14 -11.73 11.28
C ARG A 113 5.44 -11.99 12.62
N SER A 114 4.17 -11.60 12.75
CA SER A 114 3.36 -11.91 13.92
C SER A 114 2.87 -13.35 13.82
N ASP A 115 2.83 -14.07 14.94
CA ASP A 115 2.25 -15.41 14.97
C ASP A 115 0.73 -15.38 14.70
N ASN A 116 0.17 -16.55 14.40
CA ASN A 116 -1.24 -16.67 14.03
C ASN A 116 -2.19 -16.25 15.16
N LYS A 117 -1.82 -16.46 16.43
CA LYS A 117 -2.65 -16.07 17.57
C LYS A 117 -2.72 -14.55 17.70
N ALA A 118 -1.58 -13.87 17.60
CA ALA A 118 -1.50 -12.42 17.61
C ALA A 118 -2.29 -11.80 16.45
N GLN A 119 -2.15 -12.35 15.24
CA GLN A 119 -2.94 -11.91 14.08
C GLN A 119 -4.45 -12.11 14.30
N HIS A 120 -4.86 -13.27 14.80
CA HIS A 120 -6.26 -13.56 15.10
C HIS A 120 -6.86 -12.58 16.12
N VAL A 121 -6.16 -12.37 17.24
CA VAL A 121 -6.60 -11.43 18.28
C VAL A 121 -6.68 -10.00 17.74
N ALA A 122 -5.71 -9.57 16.93
CA ALA A 122 -5.72 -8.23 16.34
C ALA A 122 -6.91 -8.02 15.39
N VAL A 123 -7.21 -8.99 14.52
CA VAL A 123 -8.37 -8.89 13.61
C VAL A 123 -9.68 -8.95 14.38
N LEU A 124 -9.81 -9.84 15.35
CA LEU A 124 -11.00 -9.95 16.21
C LEU A 124 -11.24 -8.63 16.97
N GLY A 125 -10.18 -8.07 17.57
CA GLY A 125 -10.24 -6.78 18.23
C GLY A 125 -10.70 -5.68 17.27
N ALA A 126 -10.10 -5.58 16.08
CA ALA A 126 -10.51 -4.60 15.08
C ALA A 126 -11.98 -4.77 14.65
N ALA A 127 -12.44 -6.00 14.45
CA ALA A 127 -13.82 -6.29 14.07
C ALA A 127 -14.82 -5.89 15.15
N LEU A 128 -14.54 -6.23 16.42
CA LEU A 128 -15.42 -5.92 17.55
C LEU A 128 -15.53 -4.42 17.85
N HIS A 129 -14.48 -3.64 17.57
CA HIS A 129 -14.49 -2.18 17.77
C HIS A 129 -14.95 -1.41 16.53
N SER A 130 -15.10 -2.07 15.38
CA SER A 130 -15.50 -1.40 14.14
C SER A 130 -16.99 -1.08 14.15
N PRO A 131 -17.40 0.15 13.80
CA PRO A 131 -18.81 0.46 13.62
C PRO A 131 -19.37 -0.30 12.42
N VAL A 132 -20.71 -0.41 12.37
CA VAL A 132 -21.41 -1.04 11.24
C VAL A 132 -21.00 -0.35 9.93
N SER A 133 -20.51 -1.13 8.97
CA SER A 133 -20.03 -0.60 7.71
C SER A 133 -21.17 0.00 6.87
N ARG A 134 -21.04 1.25 6.46
CA ARG A 134 -22.01 1.91 5.55
C ARG A 134 -21.97 1.35 4.13
N ASN A 135 -20.85 0.76 3.74
CA ASN A 135 -20.68 0.16 2.41
C ASN A 135 -21.30 -1.23 2.34
N TRP A 136 -21.17 -2.01 3.41
CA TRP A 136 -21.57 -3.43 3.44
C TRP A 136 -22.92 -3.68 4.14
N LYS A 137 -23.39 -2.78 5.01
CA LYS A 137 -24.70 -2.93 5.66
C LYS A 137 -25.80 -3.00 4.61
N GLY A 138 -26.65 -4.03 4.72
CA GLY A 138 -27.83 -4.19 3.88
C GLY A 138 -27.54 -4.38 2.38
N TYR A 139 -26.31 -4.74 1.99
CA TYR A 139 -25.98 -4.92 0.57
C TYR A 139 -26.85 -6.00 -0.10
N TRP A 140 -27.27 -7.01 0.68
CA TRP A 140 -28.15 -8.10 0.26
C TRP A 140 -29.64 -7.74 0.27
N GLN A 141 -30.03 -6.59 0.85
CA GLN A 141 -31.41 -6.13 0.96
C GLN A 141 -31.84 -5.27 -0.24
N ARG A 142 -30.88 -4.83 -1.06
CA ARG A 142 -31.17 -4.14 -2.32
C ARG A 142 -31.56 -5.22 -3.32
N ALA A 143 -32.87 -5.47 -3.44
CA ALA A 143 -33.42 -6.29 -4.51
C ALA A 143 -32.92 -5.76 -5.88
N ALA A 144 -32.75 -6.68 -6.83
CA ALA A 144 -32.29 -6.41 -8.19
C ALA A 144 -33.17 -5.39 -8.92
#